data_AF-A0A7V9UNL2-F1
#
_entry.id   AF-A0A7V9UNL2-F1
#
_cell.length_a   1.000
_cell.length_b   1.000
_cell.length_c   1.000
_cell.angle_alpha   90.00
_cell.angle_beta   90.00
_cell.angle_gamma   90.00
#
_symmetry.space_group_name_H-M   'P 1'
#
loop_
_entity.id
_entity.type
_entity.pdbx_description
1 polymer ?
#
loop_
_entity_poly.entity_id
_entity_poly.type
_entity_poly.pdbx_seq_one_letter_code
_entity_poly.pdbx_strand_id
1 'polypeptide(L)'
;RGGKLDYAVLAGGQMVFGLIPLLIIGITFEGNPFKLHWTPLALLSLFYLAVVGSAIAFLLYYWLVRHMEVTKTMLIALFTPLLAVSLGMLVRGEQLTWRIAAGGACIMAGIGVIVLRRMKRDPIGSEAKV
;
A
#
# COMPACT_ATOMS: atom_id res chain seq x y z
N ARG A 1 -26.63 18.58 -8.49
CA ARG A 1 -25.90 19.11 -7.32
C ARG A 1 -25.43 17.92 -6.46
N GLY A 2 -24.35 17.25 -6.90
CA GLY A 2 -23.81 16.09 -6.19
C GLY A 2 -22.92 16.58 -5.05
N GLY A 3 -23.37 16.38 -3.81
CA GLY A 3 -22.63 16.78 -2.62
C GLY A 3 -21.23 16.17 -2.63
N LYS A 4 -20.26 16.96 -2.16
CA LYS A 4 -18.89 16.53 -1.90
C LYS A 4 -18.94 15.33 -0.95
N LEU A 5 -19.06 14.11 -1.48
CA LEU A 5 -18.92 12.90 -0.71
C LEU A 5 -17.50 12.94 -0.18
N ASP A 6 -17.39 13.21 1.12
CA ASP A 6 -16.11 13.34 1.77
C ASP A 6 -15.41 12.00 1.63
N TYR A 7 -14.24 11.99 1.02
CA TYR A 7 -13.48 10.76 0.77
C TYR A 7 -13.13 10.07 2.08
N ALA A 8 -13.10 10.83 3.19
CA ALA A 8 -13.04 10.32 4.54
C ALA A 8 -14.23 9.40 4.89
N VAL A 9 -15.44 9.68 4.40
CA VAL A 9 -16.63 8.84 4.59
C VAL A 9 -16.55 7.58 3.73
N LEU A 10 -16.04 7.68 2.50
CA LEU A 10 -15.82 6.50 1.64
C LEU A 10 -14.67 5.61 2.16
N ALA A 11 -13.61 6.20 2.67
CA ALA A 11 -12.48 5.54 3.33
C ALA A 11 -12.89 4.91 4.66
N GLY A 12 -13.67 5.63 5.47
CA GLY A 12 -14.25 5.10 6.71
C GLY A 12 -15.20 3.94 6.41
N GLY A 13 -16.07 4.08 5.40
CA GLY A 13 -17.02 3.05 5.01
C GLY A 13 -16.35 1.74 4.57
N GLN A 14 -15.32 1.80 3.71
CA GLN A 14 -14.60 0.59 3.28
C GLN A 14 -13.83 -0.06 4.44
N MET A 15 -13.29 0.72 5.39
CA MET A 15 -12.61 0.18 6.57
C MET A 15 -13.57 -0.54 7.51
N VAL A 16 -14.74 0.04 7.76
CA VAL A 16 -15.79 -0.57 8.58
C VAL A 16 -16.34 -1.83 7.90
N PHE A 17 -16.55 -1.77 6.57
CA PHE A 17 -16.99 -2.94 5.82
C PHE A 17 -15.94 -4.05 5.83
N GLY A 18 -14.65 -3.72 5.72
CA GLY A 18 -13.55 -4.67 5.76
C GLY A 18 -13.35 -5.33 7.13
N LEU A 19 -13.73 -4.65 8.22
CA LEU A 19 -13.64 -5.17 9.59
C LEU A 19 -14.43 -6.47 9.78
N ILE A 20 -15.66 -6.54 9.25
CA ILE A 20 -16.56 -7.68 9.43
C ILE A 20 -15.98 -8.98 8.84
N PRO A 21 -15.60 -9.07 7.55
CA PRO A 21 -15.00 -10.27 6.98
C PRO A 21 -13.62 -10.57 7.57
N LEU A 22 -12.81 -9.56 7.89
CA LEU A 22 -11.52 -9.76 8.56
C LEU A 22 -11.67 -10.40 9.94
N LEU A 23 -12.65 -9.97 10.74
CA LEU A 23 -12.94 -10.58 12.04
C LEU A 23 -13.41 -12.03 11.90
N ILE A 24 -14.31 -12.31 10.94
CA ILE A 24 -14.82 -13.68 10.70
C ILE A 24 -13.67 -14.61 10.31
N ILE A 25 -12.81 -14.18 9.38
CA ILE A 25 -11.68 -14.98 8.92
C ILE A 25 -10.65 -15.14 10.03
N GLY A 26 -10.31 -14.06 10.75
CA GLY A 26 -9.34 -14.08 11.86
C GLY A 26 -9.75 -15.06 12.97
N ILE A 27 -11.00 -15.02 13.40
CA ILE A 27 -11.50 -15.96 14.42
C ILE A 27 -11.45 -17.41 13.92
N THR A 28 -11.72 -17.64 12.63
CA THR A 28 -11.74 -18.99 12.04
C THR A 28 -10.34 -19.57 11.84
N PHE A 29 -9.35 -18.75 11.48
CA PHE A 29 -7.97 -19.20 11.17
C PHE A 29 -6.99 -19.07 12.34
N GLU A 30 -7.00 -17.95 13.08
CA GLU A 30 -6.08 -17.68 14.19
C GLU A 30 -6.61 -18.13 15.55
N GLY A 31 -7.91 -18.45 15.64
CA GLY A 31 -8.55 -18.92 16.87
C GLY A 31 -9.01 -17.80 17.79
N ASN A 32 -9.20 -18.10 19.07
CA ASN A 32 -9.85 -17.18 20.01
C ASN A 32 -8.95 -15.95 20.33
N PRO A 33 -9.40 -14.71 20.04
CA PRO A 33 -8.60 -13.48 20.26
C PRO A 33 -8.20 -13.24 21.73
N PHE A 34 -8.86 -13.90 22.69
CA PHE A 34 -8.53 -13.81 24.11
C PHE A 34 -7.36 -14.71 24.55
N LYS A 35 -6.90 -15.64 23.71
CA LYS A 35 -5.69 -16.45 23.98
C LYS A 35 -4.41 -15.83 23.44
N LEU A 36 -4.51 -14.70 22.72
CA LEU A 36 -3.36 -13.98 22.21
C LEU A 36 -2.62 -13.31 23.38
N HIS A 37 -1.30 -13.42 23.41
CA HIS A 37 -0.49 -12.69 24.39
C HIS A 37 -0.50 -11.20 24.05
N TRP A 38 -1.46 -10.47 24.62
CA TRP A 38 -1.57 -9.02 24.52
C TRP A 38 -0.41 -8.35 25.27
N THR A 39 0.75 -8.28 24.60
CA THR A 39 1.89 -7.53 25.11
C THR A 39 1.71 -6.03 24.79
N PRO A 40 2.19 -5.12 25.65
CA PRO A 40 2.15 -3.68 25.37
C PRO A 40 2.82 -3.32 24.03
N LEU A 41 3.86 -4.07 23.65
CA LEU A 41 4.55 -3.90 22.37
C LEU A 41 3.68 -4.27 21.17
N ALA A 42 2.89 -5.35 21.26
CA ALA A 42 1.93 -5.72 20.23
C ALA A 42 0.86 -4.65 20.05
N LEU A 43 0.34 -4.11 21.17
CA LEU A 43 -0.66 -3.05 21.14
C LEU A 43 -0.12 -1.76 20.51
N LEU A 44 1.12 -1.38 20.87
CA LEU A 44 1.81 -0.22 20.29
C LEU A 44 2.05 -0.41 18.79
N SER A 45 2.45 -1.60 18.36
CA SER A 45 2.69 -1.93 16.95
C SER A 45 1.40 -1.88 16.13
N LEU A 46 0.30 -2.39 16.70
CA LEU A 46 -1.02 -2.35 16.09
C LEU A 46 -1.53 -0.91 15.96
N PHE A 47 -1.34 -0.10 16.99
CA PHE A 47 -1.70 1.32 16.99
C PHE A 47 -0.88 2.09 15.95
N TYR A 48 0.43 1.87 15.89
CA TYR A 48 1.30 2.46 14.88
C TYR A 48 0.85 2.11 13.46
N LEU A 49 0.53 0.85 13.20
CA LEU A 49 0.08 0.40 11.88
C LEU A 49 -1.29 0.99 11.50
N ALA A 50 -2.21 1.06 12.45
CA ALA A 50 -3.54 1.62 12.23
C ALA A 50 -3.50 3.14 11.97
N VAL A 51 -2.72 3.89 12.74
CA VAL A 51 -2.66 5.35 12.64
C VAL A 51 -1.73 5.78 11.51
N VAL A 52 -0.47 5.35 11.55
CA VAL A 52 0.56 5.80 10.60
C VAL A 52 0.44 5.05 9.28
N GLY A 53 0.36 3.72 9.34
CA GLY A 53 0.33 2.87 8.15
C GLY A 53 -1.00 2.92 7.38
N SER A 54 -2.11 3.22 8.05
CA SER A 54 -3.44 3.28 7.42
C SER A 54 -4.01 4.69 7.40
N ALA A 55 -4.44 5.26 8.54
CA ALA A 55 -5.20 6.51 8.54
C ALA A 55 -4.45 7.68 7.89
N ILE A 56 -3.20 7.94 8.30
CA ILE A 56 -2.37 9.01 7.73
C ILE A 56 -2.01 8.69 6.27
N ALA A 57 -1.63 7.44 5.98
CA ALA A 57 -1.27 7.02 4.63
C ALA A 57 -2.44 7.22 3.63
N PHE A 58 -3.65 6.83 4.01
CA PHE A 58 -4.84 7.02 3.17
C PHE A 58 -5.21 8.50 3.04
N LEU A 59 -5.16 9.29 4.12
CA LEU A 59 -5.41 10.73 4.03
C LEU A 59 -4.42 11.41 3.09
N LEU A 60 -3.14 11.10 3.20
CA LEU A 60 -2.10 11.62 2.33
C LEU A 60 -2.31 11.16 0.89
N TYR A 61 -2.65 9.89 0.67
CA TYR A 61 -2.98 9.35 -0.64
C TYR A 61 -4.14 10.11 -1.29
N TYR A 62 -5.26 10.30 -0.58
CA TYR A 62 -6.42 11.04 -1.09
C TYR A 62 -6.10 12.52 -1.33
N TRP A 63 -5.29 13.13 -0.47
CA TRP A 63 -4.82 14.52 -0.67
C TRP A 63 -3.96 14.64 -1.93
N LEU A 64 -3.07 13.67 -2.16
CA LEU A 64 -2.13 13.66 -3.29
C LEU A 64 -2.84 13.38 -4.62
N VAL A 65 -3.82 12.48 -4.63
CA VAL A 65 -4.69 12.21 -5.78
C VAL A 65 -5.47 13.46 -6.21
N ARG A 66 -5.82 14.35 -5.28
CA ARG A 66 -6.48 15.62 -5.61
C ARG A 66 -5.57 16.67 -6.25
N HIS A 67 -4.27 16.62 -6.00
CA HIS A 67 -3.33 17.67 -6.43
C HIS A 67 -2.44 17.25 -7.61
N MET A 68 -2.44 15.97 -8.01
CA MET A 68 -1.57 15.47 -9.07
C MET A 68 -2.35 14.69 -10.13
N GLU A 69 -2.02 14.93 -11.41
CA GLU A 69 -2.54 14.14 -12.54
C GLU A 69 -2.30 12.64 -12.32
N VAL A 70 -3.27 11.82 -12.77
CA VAL A 70 -3.35 10.36 -12.59
C VAL A 70 -2.02 9.63 -12.86
N THR A 71 -1.21 10.16 -13.79
CA THR A 71 0.12 9.68 -14.14
C THR A 71 1.09 9.67 -12.95
N LYS A 72 1.10 10.71 -12.11
CA LYS A 72 2.00 10.79 -10.93
C LYS A 72 1.57 9.86 -9.81
N THR A 73 0.26 9.70 -9.59
CA THR A 73 -0.30 8.74 -8.62
C THR A 73 0.12 7.31 -8.94
N MET A 74 0.16 6.94 -10.22
CA MET A 74 0.64 5.62 -10.64
C MET A 74 2.15 5.45 -10.44
N LEU A 75 2.95 6.49 -10.64
CA LEU A 75 4.39 6.45 -10.32
C LEU A 75 4.64 6.25 -8.83
N ILE A 76 3.83 6.88 -7.96
CA ILE A 76 3.93 6.70 -6.50
C ILE A 76 3.66 5.25 -6.11
N ALA A 77 2.61 4.62 -6.67
CA ALA A 77 2.29 3.22 -6.41
C ALA A 77 3.41 2.25 -6.87
N LEU A 78 4.12 2.59 -7.95
CA LEU A 78 5.30 1.86 -8.42
C LEU A 78 6.54 2.09 -7.55
N PHE A 79 6.63 3.22 -6.87
CA PHE A 79 7.74 3.58 -6.00
C PHE A 79 7.63 2.94 -4.61
N THR A 80 6.40 2.73 -4.09
CA THR A 80 6.14 2.04 -2.83
C THR A 80 6.88 0.71 -2.65
N PRO A 81 6.84 -0.26 -3.59
CA PRO A 81 7.58 -1.51 -3.44
C PRO A 81 9.10 -1.31 -3.44
N LEU A 82 9.62 -0.33 -4.20
CA LEU A 82 11.04 0.00 -4.19
C LEU A 82 11.48 0.49 -2.80
N LEU A 83 10.72 1.44 -2.23
CA LEU A 83 10.95 1.95 -0.87
C LEU A 83 10.81 0.85 0.19
N ALA A 84 9.80 -0.02 0.07
CA ALA A 84 9.60 -1.13 1.01
C ALA A 84 10.81 -2.09 1.02
N VAL A 85 11.35 -2.42 -0.16
CA VAL A 85 12.53 -3.29 -0.28
C VAL A 85 13.78 -2.58 0.26
N SER A 86 14.00 -1.31 -0.11
CA SER A 86 15.15 -0.53 0.38
C SER A 86 15.14 -0.36 1.90
N LEU A 87 13.98 0.02 2.47
CA LEU A 87 13.82 0.14 3.92
C LEU A 87 13.90 -1.22 4.62
N GLY A 88 13.36 -2.28 4.03
CA GLY A 88 13.50 -3.64 4.55
C GLY A 88 14.96 -4.09 4.66
N MET A 89 15.78 -3.78 3.65
CA MET A 89 17.23 -4.04 3.67
C MET A 89 17.95 -3.17 4.72
N LEU A 90 17.60 -1.89 4.83
CA LEU A 90 18.27 -0.94 5.72
C LEU A 90 17.93 -1.14 7.21
N VAL A 91 16.65 -1.37 7.52
CA VAL A 91 16.13 -1.43 8.90
C VAL A 91 16.42 -2.76 9.56
N ARG A 92 16.30 -3.89 8.83
CA ARG A 92 16.53 -5.21 9.44
C ARG A 92 18.00 -5.57 9.56
N GLY A 93 18.89 -5.03 8.73
CA GLY A 93 20.34 -5.34 8.80
C GLY A 93 20.70 -6.83 8.72
N GLU A 94 19.73 -7.70 8.41
CA GLU A 94 19.89 -9.14 8.37
C GLU A 94 20.64 -9.54 7.10
N GLN A 95 21.57 -10.49 7.21
CA GLN A 95 22.27 -11.07 6.06
C GLN A 95 21.23 -11.65 5.10
N LEU A 96 21.08 -11.03 3.93
CA LEU A 96 20.14 -11.47 2.91
C LEU A 96 20.40 -12.95 2.60
N THR A 97 19.54 -13.83 3.11
CA THR A 97 19.51 -15.21 2.64
C THR A 97 19.18 -15.19 1.14
N TRP A 98 19.77 -16.08 0.36
CA TRP A 98 19.57 -16.13 -1.10
C TRP A 98 18.09 -16.07 -1.51
N ARG A 99 17.19 -16.65 -0.70
CA ARG A 99 15.74 -16.61 -0.89
C ARG A 99 15.14 -15.20 -0.87
N ILE A 100 15.61 -14.32 0.02
CA ILE A 100 15.14 -12.93 0.11
C ILE A 100 15.64 -12.15 -1.11
N ALA A 101 16.90 -12.36 -1.49
CA ALA A 101 17.47 -11.75 -2.69
C ALA A 101 16.72 -12.19 -3.96
N ALA A 102 16.39 -13.48 -4.08
CA ALA A 102 15.60 -14.02 -5.19
C ALA A 102 14.17 -13.47 -5.22
N GLY A 103 13.52 -13.36 -4.07
CA GLY A 103 12.19 -12.74 -3.95
C GLY A 103 12.21 -11.26 -4.35
N GLY A 104 13.19 -10.49 -3.85
CA GLY A 104 13.38 -9.09 -4.20
C GLY A 104 13.66 -8.88 -5.69
N ALA A 105 14.53 -9.71 -6.28
CA ALA A 105 14.82 -9.69 -7.71
C ALA A 105 13.57 -10.00 -8.56
N CYS A 106 12.73 -10.95 -8.12
CA CYS A 106 11.50 -11.31 -8.81
C CYS A 106 10.47 -10.14 -8.79
N ILE A 107 10.33 -9.46 -7.65
CA ILE A 107 9.48 -8.26 -7.51
C ILE A 107 9.99 -7.14 -8.43
N MET A 108 11.30 -6.87 -8.41
CA MET A 108 11.92 -5.84 -9.26
C MET A 108 11.75 -6.16 -10.75
N ALA A 109 11.89 -7.42 -11.15
CA ALA A 109 11.66 -7.86 -12.53
C ALA A 109 10.19 -7.64 -12.95
N GLY A 110 9.23 -8.00 -12.10
CA GLY A 110 7.80 -7.78 -12.36
C GLY A 110 7.47 -6.29 -12.54
N ILE A 111 8.00 -5.43 -11.66
CA ILE A 111 7.85 -3.97 -11.78
C ILE A 111 8.48 -3.48 -13.09
N GLY A 112 9.69 -3.93 -13.41
CA GLY A 112 10.37 -3.58 -14.65
C GLY A 112 9.55 -3.92 -15.89
N VAL A 113 8.93 -5.10 -15.95
CA VAL A 113 8.05 -5.50 -17.06
C VAL A 113 6.83 -4.58 -17.20
N ILE A 114 6.20 -4.19 -16.08
CA ILE A 114 5.04 -3.29 -16.09
C ILE A 114 5.45 -1.89 -16.60
N VAL A 115 6.57 -1.37 -16.09
CA VAL A 115 7.11 -0.06 -16.44
C VAL A 115 7.51 0.00 -17.92
N LEU A 116 8.24 -1.01 -18.41
CA LEU A 116 8.66 -1.09 -19.81
C LEU A 116 7.46 -1.26 -20.76
N ARG A 117 6.47 -2.07 -20.38
CA ARG A 117 5.23 -2.21 -21.16
C ARG A 117 4.44 -0.91 -21.23
N ARG A 118 4.46 -0.09 -20.17
CA ARG A 118 3.81 1.22 -20.18
C ARG A 118 4.52 2.26 -21.02
N MET A 119 5.84 2.37 -20.90
CA MET A 119 6.62 3.25 -21.78
C MET A 119 6.39 2.92 -23.26
N LYS A 120 6.23 1.62 -23.57
CA LYS A 120 5.90 1.17 -24.92
C LYS A 120 4.44 1.45 -25.33
N ARG A 121 3.53 1.67 -24.37
CA ARG A 121 2.10 1.95 -24.61
C ARG A 121 1.76 3.43 -24.67
N ASP A 122 2.67 4.30 -24.25
CA ASP A 122 2.63 5.75 -24.49
C ASP A 122 3.72 6.21 -25.50
N PRO A 123 3.68 5.76 -26.76
CA PRO A 123 4.31 6.52 -27.82
C PRO A 123 3.39 7.70 -28.16
N ILE A 124 3.73 8.88 -27.64
CA ILE A 124 3.40 10.19 -28.24
C ILE A 124 1.90 10.54 -28.24
N GLY A 125 1.44 11.05 -27.09
CA GLY A 125 0.43 12.11 -27.05
C GLY A 125 1.11 13.48 -27.17
N SER A 126 1.81 13.75 -28.28
CA SER A 126 2.23 15.10 -28.68
C SER A 126 1.58 15.39 -30.03
N GLU A 127 0.70 16.38 -30.05
CA GLU A 127 0.57 17.29 -31.20
C GLU A 127 -0.02 16.75 -32.51
N ALA A 128 -1.21 16.16 -32.46
CA ALA A 128 -2.21 16.40 -33.51
C ALA A 128 -3.27 17.37 -32.99
N LYS A 129 -2.80 18.57 -32.63
CA LYS A 129 -3.62 19.76 -32.44
C LYS A 129 -3.31 20.68 -33.63
N VAL A 130 -4.09 20.55 -34.71
CA VAL A 130 -4.32 21.60 -35.70
C VAL A 130 -5.81 21.58 -36.04
#